data_AF-A0ABD3V288-F1
#
_entry.id   AF-A0ABD3V288-F1
#
_cell.length_a   1.000
_cell.length_b   1.000
_cell.length_c   1.000
_cell.angle_alpha   90.00
_cell.angle_beta   90.00
_cell.angle_gamma   90.00
#
_symmetry.space_group_name_H-M   'P 1'
#
loop_
_entity.id
_entity.type
_entity.pdbx_description
1 polymer ?
#
loop_
_entity_poly.entity_id
_entity_poly.type
_entity_poly.pdbx_seq_one_letter_code
_entity_poly.pdbx_strand_id
1 'polypeptide(L)'
;MPIQVYIWLPQGDNVGHSSMTLSDGTHISWWPSNKNFKKKSNIASIFSSRASLSESLKVDIYLEGNIQPNKVYILRDGFIKEAAIRIWWVSFSSNGFYRVFTQNCCHAVFKALEAGGAWRYITDEDVTSRGGTLLKPIDIDTLVNKLTMFLSKKKNKPPLDHMSDY
;
A
#
# COMPACT_ATOMS: atom_id res chain seq x y z
N MET A 1 -3.88 9.19 14.42
CA MET A 1 -3.60 7.73 14.55
C MET A 1 -2.30 7.42 13.80
N PRO A 2 -1.59 6.31 13.99
CA PRO A 2 -0.46 5.98 13.10
C PRO A 2 -0.96 5.60 11.69
N ILE A 3 -0.08 5.65 10.68
CA ILE A 3 -0.41 5.14 9.33
C ILE A 3 -0.68 3.64 9.42
N GLN A 4 -1.75 3.18 8.79
CA GLN A 4 -2.12 1.77 8.72
C GLN A 4 -2.12 1.28 7.28
N VAL A 5 -1.56 0.10 7.03
CA VAL A 5 -1.62 -0.57 5.73
C VAL A 5 -2.35 -1.90 5.90
N TYR A 6 -3.37 -2.12 5.08
CA TYR A 6 -4.23 -3.30 5.12
C TYR A 6 -3.97 -4.16 3.90
N ILE A 7 -3.84 -5.47 4.11
CA ILE A 7 -3.53 -6.45 3.06
C ILE A 7 -4.60 -7.53 3.05
N TRP A 8 -5.24 -7.72 1.90
CA TRP A 8 -6.05 -8.88 1.58
C TRP A 8 -5.27 -9.75 0.59
N LEU A 9 -4.87 -10.94 1.03
CA LEU A 9 -4.24 -11.93 0.19
C LEU A 9 -5.29 -12.58 -0.72
N PRO A 10 -4.91 -13.03 -1.94
CA PRO A 10 -5.83 -13.73 -2.82
C PRO A 10 -6.45 -14.95 -2.12
N GLN A 11 -7.77 -15.06 -2.13
CA GLN A 11 -8.51 -16.21 -1.57
C GLN A 11 -9.67 -16.60 -2.50
N GLY A 12 -9.69 -17.86 -2.95
CA GLY A 12 -10.71 -18.37 -3.86
C GLY A 12 -10.73 -17.65 -5.22
N ASP A 13 -11.79 -16.87 -5.46
CA ASP A 13 -11.97 -16.06 -6.68
C ASP A 13 -11.55 -14.60 -6.51
N ASN A 14 -11.10 -14.20 -5.31
CA ASN A 14 -10.60 -12.87 -5.05
C ASN A 14 -9.13 -12.74 -5.45
N VAL A 15 -8.80 -11.71 -6.22
CA VAL A 15 -7.43 -11.38 -6.67
C VAL A 15 -6.58 -10.72 -5.57
N GLY A 16 -7.22 -10.37 -4.45
CA GLY A 16 -6.64 -9.69 -3.30
C GLY A 16 -6.51 -8.18 -3.50
N HIS A 17 -6.32 -7.46 -2.40
CA HIS A 17 -6.37 -6.00 -2.33
C HIS A 17 -5.37 -5.45 -1.32
N SER A 18 -5.02 -4.18 -1.47
CA SER A 18 -4.31 -3.45 -0.42
C SER A 18 -4.77 -1.99 -0.37
N SER A 19 -4.81 -1.46 0.83
CA SER A 19 -5.13 -0.05 1.07
C SER A 19 -4.34 0.52 2.25
N MET A 20 -4.35 1.84 2.36
CA MET A 20 -3.65 2.56 3.43
C MET A 20 -4.56 3.63 4.03
N THR A 21 -4.51 3.81 5.35
CA THR A 21 -5.14 4.95 6.04
C THR A 21 -4.06 5.77 6.72
N LEU A 22 -4.06 7.09 6.49
CA LEU A 22 -3.15 8.05 7.12
C LEU A 22 -3.64 8.46 8.52
N SER A 23 -2.78 9.16 9.27
CA SER A 23 -3.09 9.56 10.65
C SER A 23 -4.34 10.42 10.82
N ASP A 24 -4.66 11.19 9.78
CA ASP A 24 -5.78 12.14 9.69
C ASP A 24 -7.07 11.51 9.15
N GLY A 25 -7.06 10.21 8.86
CA GLY A 25 -8.20 9.48 8.31
C GLY A 25 -8.27 9.47 6.78
N THR A 26 -7.34 10.11 6.07
CA THR A 26 -7.24 9.99 4.61
C THR A 26 -7.07 8.53 4.23
N HIS A 27 -8.00 7.98 3.45
CA HIS A 27 -7.96 6.60 2.98
C HIS A 27 -7.49 6.53 1.51
N ILE A 28 -6.47 5.72 1.29
CA ILE A 28 -5.83 5.47 0.01
C ILE A 28 -6.21 4.05 -0.40
N SER A 29 -7.24 3.96 -1.24
CA SER A 29 -7.72 2.70 -1.80
C SER A 29 -8.30 2.96 -3.18
N TRP A 30 -8.03 2.04 -4.10
CA TRP A 30 -8.42 2.19 -5.50
C TRP A 30 -9.13 0.95 -6.02
N TRP A 31 -10.43 1.08 -6.30
CA TRP A 31 -11.24 0.06 -6.95
C TRP A 31 -11.60 0.42 -8.39
N PRO A 32 -11.79 -0.56 -9.29
CA PRO A 32 -12.35 -0.28 -10.60
C PRO A 32 -13.86 0.04 -10.45
N SER A 33 -14.49 0.79 -11.38
CA SER A 33 -15.90 1.23 -11.21
C SER A 33 -16.96 0.15 -11.48
N ASN A 34 -16.58 -1.00 -12.02
CA ASN A 34 -17.51 -2.02 -12.52
C ASN A 34 -17.92 -3.03 -11.44
N LYS A 35 -19.10 -2.87 -10.83
CA LYS A 35 -19.66 -3.63 -9.68
C LYS A 35 -19.66 -5.18 -9.74
N ASN A 36 -19.18 -5.81 -10.81
CA ASN A 36 -19.18 -7.27 -11.04
C ASN A 36 -17.80 -7.94 -10.85
N PHE A 37 -16.97 -7.45 -9.91
CA PHE A 37 -15.60 -7.94 -9.64
C PHE A 37 -15.48 -9.40 -9.19
N LYS A 38 -16.59 -10.07 -8.87
CA LYS A 38 -16.62 -11.40 -8.24
C LYS A 38 -16.29 -12.57 -9.17
N LYS A 39 -16.00 -12.35 -10.46
CA LYS A 39 -15.72 -13.43 -11.40
C LYS A 39 -14.37 -13.20 -12.09
N LYS A 40 -13.48 -14.20 -12.01
CA LYS A 40 -12.23 -14.35 -12.78
C LYS A 40 -12.39 -14.16 -14.31
N SER A 41 -13.61 -14.00 -14.82
CA SER A 41 -13.91 -14.24 -16.22
C SER A 41 -13.65 -13.06 -17.15
N ASN A 42 -13.17 -11.90 -16.70
CA ASN A 42 -12.74 -10.84 -17.62
C ASN A 42 -11.79 -9.86 -16.94
N ILE A 43 -10.53 -10.25 -16.71
CA ILE A 43 -9.42 -9.30 -16.51
C ILE A 43 -9.46 -8.23 -17.64
N ALA A 44 -9.93 -8.64 -18.83
CA ALA A 44 -10.38 -7.84 -19.97
C ALA A 44 -11.27 -6.62 -19.65
N SER A 45 -12.34 -6.80 -18.87
CA SER A 45 -13.31 -5.73 -18.58
C SER A 45 -12.88 -4.82 -17.43
N ILE A 46 -11.84 -5.24 -16.70
CA ILE A 46 -11.13 -4.40 -15.72
C ILE A 46 -10.27 -3.35 -16.46
N PHE A 47 -9.79 -3.66 -17.66
CA PHE A 47 -8.84 -2.82 -18.43
C PHE A 47 -9.34 -1.43 -18.85
N SER A 48 -10.65 -1.17 -18.80
CA SER A 48 -11.23 0.07 -19.33
C SER A 48 -12.22 0.76 -18.38
N SER A 49 -12.30 0.32 -17.11
CA SER A 49 -13.25 0.89 -16.16
C SER A 49 -12.71 2.16 -15.49
N ARG A 50 -13.60 3.11 -15.20
CA ARG A 50 -13.24 4.34 -14.49
C ARG A 50 -12.79 3.97 -13.08
N ALA A 51 -11.82 4.70 -12.57
CA ALA A 51 -11.46 4.65 -11.16
C ALA A 51 -12.64 4.99 -10.26
N SER A 52 -12.86 4.22 -9.18
CA SER A 52 -13.55 4.73 -8.00
C SER A 52 -12.57 4.73 -6.84
N LEU A 53 -12.33 5.92 -6.28
CA LEU A 53 -11.67 6.03 -4.99
C LEU A 53 -12.59 5.43 -3.93
N SER A 54 -12.05 4.58 -3.07
CA SER A 54 -12.79 4.14 -1.89
C SER A 54 -12.54 5.15 -0.77
N GLU A 55 -13.62 5.59 -0.15
CA GLU A 55 -13.59 6.64 0.86
C GLU A 55 -13.18 6.11 2.24
N SER A 56 -13.22 4.80 2.48
CA SER A 56 -12.89 4.23 3.80
C SER A 56 -12.59 2.73 3.78
N LEU A 57 -11.90 2.27 4.83
CA LEU A 57 -11.67 0.85 5.11
C LEU A 57 -12.97 0.03 5.14
N LYS A 58 -14.08 0.62 5.62
CA LYS A 58 -15.37 -0.06 5.68
C LYS A 58 -15.90 -0.39 4.28
N VAL A 59 -15.69 0.53 3.33
CA VAL A 59 -16.04 0.30 1.92
C VAL A 59 -15.18 -0.81 1.33
N ASP A 60 -13.87 -0.81 1.62
CA ASP A 60 -12.98 -1.90 1.19
C ASP A 60 -13.43 -3.27 1.71
N ILE A 61 -13.70 -3.38 3.02
CA ILE A 61 -14.19 -4.63 3.62
C ILE A 61 -15.48 -5.10 2.95
N TYR A 62 -16.41 -4.19 2.68
CA TYR A 62 -17.66 -4.52 2.00
C TYR A 62 -17.42 -5.03 0.56
N LEU A 63 -16.56 -4.35 -0.20
CA LEU A 63 -16.22 -4.72 -1.58
C LEU A 63 -15.46 -6.06 -1.67
N GLU A 64 -14.66 -6.35 -0.64
CA GLU A 64 -14.00 -7.64 -0.41
C GLU A 64 -14.97 -8.75 0.03
N GLY A 65 -16.26 -8.47 0.16
CA GLY A 65 -17.28 -9.46 0.55
C GLY A 65 -17.48 -9.58 2.05
N ASN A 66 -17.28 -8.49 2.78
CA ASN A 66 -17.25 -8.42 4.25
C ASN A 66 -16.12 -9.22 4.88
N ILE A 67 -15.01 -9.39 4.15
CA ILE A 67 -13.80 -10.08 4.63
C ILE A 67 -12.84 -9.06 5.23
N GLN A 68 -12.34 -9.35 6.43
CA GLN A 68 -11.32 -8.54 7.10
C GLN A 68 -9.95 -8.70 6.42
N PRO A 69 -9.07 -7.68 6.47
CA PRO A 69 -7.71 -7.82 5.97
C PRO A 69 -7.00 -9.00 6.64
N ASN A 70 -6.25 -9.78 5.87
CA ASN A 70 -5.42 -10.86 6.41
C ASN A 70 -4.31 -10.31 7.30
N LYS A 71 -3.80 -9.11 6.97
CA LYS A 71 -2.74 -8.45 7.74
C LYS A 71 -3.01 -6.94 7.83
N VAL A 72 -2.62 -6.37 8.97
CA VAL A 72 -2.63 -4.93 9.22
C VAL A 72 -1.28 -4.52 9.77
N TYR A 73 -0.61 -3.62 9.06
CA TYR A 73 0.67 -3.05 9.46
C TYR A 73 0.47 -1.65 10.03
N ILE A 74 1.11 -1.37 11.18
CA ILE A 74 1.11 -0.05 11.79
C ILE A 74 2.48 0.59 11.57
N LEU A 75 2.52 1.63 10.74
CA LEU A 75 3.73 2.40 10.46
C LEU A 75 3.73 3.63 11.37
N ARG A 76 4.68 3.67 12.31
CA ARG A 76 4.83 4.78 13.26
C ARG A 76 5.66 5.92 12.65
N ASP A 77 5.38 7.12 13.14
CA ASP A 77 5.99 8.38 12.67
C ASP A 77 7.52 8.37 12.74
N GLY A 78 8.13 9.12 11.82
CA GLY A 78 9.58 9.38 11.78
C GLY A 78 10.33 8.69 10.64
N PHE A 79 9.75 7.65 10.03
CA PHE A 79 10.39 6.91 8.94
C PHE A 79 9.68 7.06 7.61
N ILE A 80 8.36 7.17 7.64
CA ILE A 80 7.53 7.49 6.49
C ILE A 80 7.00 8.90 6.66
N LYS A 81 7.24 9.76 5.66
CA LYS A 81 6.82 11.16 5.66
C LYS A 81 5.36 11.25 5.25
N GLU A 82 4.44 11.16 6.20
CA GLU A 82 2.99 11.21 5.93
C GLU A 82 2.58 12.43 5.09
N ALA A 83 3.13 13.60 5.39
CA ALA A 83 2.85 14.82 4.63
C ALA A 83 3.19 14.68 3.13
N ALA A 84 4.26 13.97 2.79
CA ALA A 84 4.63 13.70 1.40
C ALA A 84 3.64 12.74 0.74
N ILE A 85 3.16 11.72 1.46
CA ILE A 85 2.11 10.83 0.98
C ILE A 85 0.83 11.62 0.68
N ARG A 86 0.46 12.55 1.55
CA ARG A 86 -0.74 13.37 1.39
C ARG A 86 -0.67 14.25 0.15
N ILE A 87 0.45 14.96 -0.04
CA ILE A 87 0.67 15.82 -1.20
C ILE A 87 0.59 14.98 -2.49
N TRP A 88 1.23 13.81 -2.49
CA TRP A 88 1.15 12.86 -3.59
C TRP A 88 -0.30 12.42 -3.85
N TRP A 89 -1.04 12.05 -2.81
CA TRP A 89 -2.42 11.57 -2.93
C TRP A 89 -3.35 12.62 -3.51
N VAL A 90 -3.22 13.89 -3.09
CA VAL A 90 -3.99 15.02 -3.65
C VAL A 90 -3.68 15.21 -5.14
N SER A 91 -2.41 15.19 -5.52
CA SER A 91 -1.99 15.32 -6.93
C SER A 91 -2.44 14.13 -7.79
N PHE A 92 -2.50 12.94 -7.20
CA PHE A 92 -2.84 11.69 -7.88
C PHE A 92 -4.36 11.53 -8.06
N SER A 93 -5.13 11.80 -7.01
CA SER A 93 -6.60 11.74 -7.02
C SER A 93 -7.22 12.80 -7.93
N SER A 94 -6.57 13.96 -8.10
CA SER A 94 -7.02 15.04 -8.99
C SER A 94 -6.73 14.79 -10.49
N ASN A 95 -5.80 13.90 -10.84
CA ASN A 95 -5.35 13.67 -12.22
C ASN A 95 -5.52 12.21 -12.72
N GLY A 96 -6.13 11.32 -11.93
CA GLY A 96 -6.03 9.87 -12.12
C GLY A 96 -6.92 9.27 -13.22
N PHE A 97 -6.32 8.75 -14.29
CA PHE A 97 -6.94 7.74 -15.16
C PHE A 97 -6.45 6.34 -14.76
N TYR A 98 -7.35 5.46 -14.34
CA TYR A 98 -7.04 4.07 -14.00
C TYR A 98 -6.45 3.32 -15.21
N ARG A 99 -5.25 2.74 -15.04
CA ARG A 99 -4.65 1.80 -15.99
C ARG A 99 -4.20 0.57 -15.22
N VAL A 100 -4.94 -0.54 -15.32
CA VAL A 100 -4.76 -1.80 -14.55
C VAL A 100 -3.33 -2.33 -14.53
N PHE A 101 -2.62 -2.21 -15.65
CA PHE A 101 -1.24 -2.68 -15.79
C PHE A 101 -0.18 -1.69 -15.27
N THR A 102 -0.58 -0.57 -14.66
CA THR A 102 0.37 0.41 -14.08
C THR A 102 -0.14 1.07 -12.79
N GLN A 103 -1.43 0.92 -12.44
CA GLN A 103 -2.13 1.70 -11.39
C GLN A 103 -3.31 0.90 -10.77
N ASN A 104 -3.04 -0.25 -10.16
CA ASN A 104 -4.03 -0.92 -9.29
C ASN A 104 -3.92 -0.44 -7.82
N CYS A 105 -4.75 -0.97 -6.92
CA CYS A 105 -4.71 -0.62 -5.48
C CYS A 105 -3.33 -0.82 -4.85
N CYS A 106 -2.64 -1.90 -5.20
CA CYS A 106 -1.28 -2.19 -4.74
C CYS A 106 -0.27 -1.16 -5.25
N HIS A 107 -0.42 -0.67 -6.50
CA HIS A 107 0.39 0.43 -7.00
C HIS A 107 0.12 1.74 -6.28
N ALA A 108 -1.14 2.05 -5.94
CA ALA A 108 -1.46 3.23 -5.16
C ALA A 108 -0.77 3.19 -3.78
N VAL A 109 -0.84 2.06 -3.08
CA VAL A 109 -0.15 1.88 -1.80
C VAL A 109 1.38 1.92 -1.97
N PHE A 110 1.93 1.29 -3.01
CA PHE A 110 3.35 1.35 -3.30
C PHE A 110 3.83 2.78 -3.56
N LYS A 111 3.14 3.54 -4.42
CA LYS A 111 3.48 4.93 -4.74
C LYS A 111 3.28 5.87 -3.55
N ALA A 112 2.29 5.61 -2.70
CA ALA A 112 2.15 6.29 -1.42
C ALA A 112 3.39 6.06 -0.55
N LEU A 113 3.82 4.81 -0.37
CA LEU A 113 5.01 4.47 0.42
C LEU A 113 6.29 5.07 -0.19
N GLU A 114 6.44 5.02 -1.51
CA GLU A 114 7.56 5.62 -2.25
C GLU A 114 7.63 7.14 -2.02
N ALA A 115 6.51 7.85 -2.17
CA ALA A 115 6.40 9.28 -1.89
C ALA A 115 6.74 9.60 -0.42
N GLY A 116 6.32 8.72 0.50
CA GLY A 116 6.66 8.77 1.91
C GLY A 116 8.14 8.52 2.23
N GLY A 117 8.94 8.09 1.25
CA GLY A 117 10.38 7.85 1.40
C GLY A 117 10.76 6.41 1.72
N ALA A 118 9.89 5.43 1.48
CA ALA A 118 10.16 4.02 1.75
C ALA A 118 11.41 3.48 1.03
N TRP A 119 11.76 4.03 -0.14
CA TRP A 119 12.97 3.72 -0.92
C TRP A 119 14.28 3.84 -0.13
N ARG A 120 14.30 4.62 0.96
CA ARG A 120 15.47 4.71 1.85
C ARG A 120 15.72 3.43 2.66
N TYR A 121 14.78 2.49 2.62
CA TYR A 121 14.75 1.31 3.47
C TYR A 121 14.54 0.00 2.69
N ILE A 122 14.31 0.09 1.38
CA ILE A 122 14.10 -1.04 0.46
C ILE A 122 15.02 -0.85 -0.74
N THR A 123 15.59 -1.93 -1.27
CA THR A 123 16.44 -1.88 -2.47
C THR A 123 15.61 -2.02 -3.74
N ASP A 124 16.17 -1.61 -4.88
CA ASP A 124 15.51 -1.86 -6.17
C ASP A 124 15.25 -3.35 -6.39
N GLU A 125 16.09 -4.26 -5.92
CA GLU A 125 15.88 -5.72 -5.95
C GLU A 125 14.66 -6.17 -5.14
N ASP A 126 14.35 -5.48 -4.04
CA ASP A 126 13.15 -5.74 -3.23
C ASP A 126 11.86 -5.42 -4.01
N VAL A 127 11.95 -4.55 -5.02
CA VAL A 127 10.84 -4.09 -5.88
C VAL A 127 10.87 -4.78 -7.26
N THR A 128 12.06 -5.09 -7.79
CA THR A 128 12.30 -5.54 -9.17
C THR A 128 12.45 -7.05 -9.34
N SER A 129 12.68 -7.82 -8.26
CA SER A 129 12.77 -9.29 -8.30
C SER A 129 11.48 -10.01 -8.77
N ARG A 130 10.42 -9.29 -9.13
CA ARG A 130 9.17 -9.86 -9.64
C ARG A 130 8.76 -9.44 -11.05
N GLY A 131 9.57 -8.64 -11.76
CA GLY A 131 9.54 -8.51 -13.24
C GLY A 131 8.17 -8.35 -13.90
N GLY A 132 7.18 -7.75 -13.23
CA GLY A 132 5.81 -7.71 -13.69
C GLY A 132 5.21 -6.31 -13.55
N THR A 133 4.51 -5.87 -14.59
CA THR A 133 3.74 -4.61 -14.63
C THR A 133 2.58 -4.58 -13.63
N LEU A 134 2.35 -5.66 -12.85
CA LEU A 134 1.21 -5.81 -11.96
C LEU A 134 1.64 -6.14 -10.53
N LEU A 135 1.65 -5.14 -9.64
CA LEU A 135 1.81 -5.34 -8.20
C LEU A 135 0.62 -6.09 -7.60
N LYS A 136 0.91 -7.08 -6.77
CA LYS A 136 -0.02 -7.94 -6.05
C LYS A 136 0.04 -7.64 -4.55
N PRO A 137 -0.98 -8.03 -3.76
CA PRO A 137 -0.99 -7.79 -2.31
C PRO A 137 0.22 -8.37 -1.58
N ILE A 138 0.74 -9.51 -2.05
CA ILE A 138 1.95 -10.15 -1.50
C ILE A 138 3.22 -9.31 -1.69
N ASP A 139 3.26 -8.45 -2.71
CA ASP A 139 4.39 -7.53 -2.95
C ASP A 139 4.39 -6.43 -1.89
N ILE A 140 3.21 -5.87 -1.61
CA ILE A 140 3.02 -4.85 -0.57
C ILE A 140 3.27 -5.44 0.81
N ASP A 141 2.78 -6.66 1.07
CA ASP A 141 3.06 -7.41 2.29
C ASP A 141 4.57 -7.55 2.52
N THR A 142 5.30 -8.01 1.50
CA THR A 142 6.77 -8.19 1.57
C THR A 142 7.48 -6.87 1.87
N LEU A 143 7.10 -5.80 1.16
CA LEU A 143 7.71 -4.48 1.30
C LEU A 143 7.46 -3.88 2.69
N VAL A 144 6.22 -3.90 3.16
CA VAL A 144 5.84 -3.31 4.45
C VAL A 144 6.38 -4.15 5.62
N ASN A 145 6.45 -5.47 5.46
CA ASN A 145 7.11 -6.34 6.44
C ASN A 145 8.62 -6.04 6.56
N LYS A 146 9.33 -5.89 5.43
CA LYS A 146 10.76 -5.49 5.44
C LYS A 146 10.96 -4.13 6.08
N LEU A 147 10.12 -3.16 5.74
CA LEU A 147 10.15 -1.83 6.34
C LEU A 147 10.02 -1.95 7.87
N THR A 148 8.96 -2.59 8.37
CA THR A 148 8.74 -2.75 9.81
C THR A 148 9.87 -3.50 10.53
N MET A 149 10.47 -4.52 9.90
CA MET A 149 11.66 -5.21 10.43
C MET A 149 12.88 -4.27 10.54
N PHE A 150 13.15 -3.47 9.51
CA PHE A 150 14.25 -2.49 9.53
C PHE A 150 14.05 -1.44 10.63
N LEU A 151 12.81 -0.94 10.78
CA LEU A 151 12.46 0.02 11.84
C LEU A 151 12.67 -0.55 13.23
N SER A 152 12.33 -1.83 13.42
CA SER A 152 12.48 -2.52 14.70
C SER A 152 13.97 -2.70 15.06
N LYS A 153 14.83 -3.02 14.09
CA LYS A 153 16.28 -3.13 14.30
C LYS A 153 16.93 -1.79 14.67
N LYS A 154 16.50 -0.67 14.07
CA LYS A 154 17.06 0.66 14.41
C LYS A 154 16.70 1.12 15.82
N LYS A 155 15.51 0.79 16.33
CA LYS A 155 15.12 1.11 17.71
C LYS A 155 15.95 0.37 18.76
N ASN A 156 16.50 -0.79 18.40
CA ASN A 156 17.28 -1.63 19.31
C ASN A 156 18.79 -1.35 19.26
N LYS A 157 19.23 -0.32 18.53
CA LYS A 157 20.64 0.10 18.56
C LYS A 157 20.83 0.97 19.81
N PRO A 158 21.71 0.59 20.77
CA PRO A 158 21.95 1.41 21.94
C PRO A 158 22.45 2.80 21.52
N PRO A 159 22.19 3.86 22.30
CA PRO A 159 22.82 5.15 22.09
C PRO A 159 24.32 4.94 22.01
N LEU A 160 24.97 5.58 21.03
CA LEU A 160 26.41 5.74 21.04
C LEU A 160 26.73 6.67 22.22
N ASP A 161 26.81 6.10 23.41
CA ASP A 161 27.40 6.80 24.54
C ASP A 161 28.87 7.03 24.20
N HIS A 162 29.25 8.29 24.36
CA HIS A 162 30.58 8.83 24.22
C HIS A 162 31.64 7.87 24.77
N MET A 163 32.41 7.23 23.88
CA MET A 163 33.79 6.89 24.22
C MET A 163 34.54 8.22 24.21
N SER A 164 34.46 8.90 25.35
CA SER A 164 35.40 9.94 25.73
C SER A 164 36.80 9.31 25.75
N ASP A 165 37.71 9.96 25.04
CA ASP A 165 39.16 9.75 25.12
C ASP A 165 39.61 9.57 26.57
N TYR A 166 40.30 8.45 26.85
CA TYR A 166 41.39 8.33 27.82
C TYR A 166 42.29 7.15 27.44
#